data_AF-A0ABD1CSV8-F1
#
_entry.id   AF-A0ABD1CSV8-F1
#
_cell.length_a   1.000
_cell.length_b   1.000
_cell.length_c   1.000
_cell.angle_alpha   90.00
_cell.angle_beta   90.00
_cell.angle_gamma   90.00
#
_symmetry.space_group_name_H-M   'P 1'
#
loop_
_entity.id
_entity.type
_entity.pdbx_description
1 polymer ?
#
loop_
_entity_poly.entity_id
_entity_poly.type
_entity_poly.pdbx_seq_one_letter_code
_entity_poly.pdbx_strand_id
1 'polypeptide(L)'
;MKLEKERHPRYSDKQLEAEATKRFEATGRDFIARTLALARQLRPRAAWGYYAFPYCFNMNGQKQEDCSPEVQRENDRIQWMFDGSDIIYPSVYLREKLSPGERVKLIRGRVREAVRVAKRAKTGQDRPRVLTYIRYVYTDSIKYLTEVSGAGSEISELARREFAKLHAICSRGCLAGGNVLRKLHGMVEHQLT
;
A
#
# COMPACT_ATOMS: atom_id res chain seq x y z
N MET A 1 -4.42 23.30 -10.84
CA MET A 1 -5.37 24.34 -11.29
C MET A 1 -4.84 25.76 -11.12
N LYS A 2 -4.63 26.29 -9.90
CA LYS A 2 -4.19 27.68 -9.67
C LYS A 2 -2.97 28.10 -10.51
N LEU A 3 -1.90 27.31 -10.46
CA LEU A 3 -0.66 27.57 -11.21
C LEU A 3 -0.87 27.59 -12.73
N GLU A 4 -1.73 26.73 -13.27
CA GLU A 4 -2.01 26.72 -14.72
C GLU A 4 -2.89 27.88 -15.12
N LYS A 5 -3.76 28.39 -14.23
CA LYS A 5 -4.56 29.59 -14.50
C LYS A 5 -3.70 30.86 -14.54
N GLU A 6 -2.68 30.94 -13.70
CA GLU A 6 -1.68 32.02 -13.74
C GLU A 6 -0.85 31.96 -15.04
N ARG A 7 -0.46 30.76 -15.50
CA ARG A 7 0.32 30.55 -16.73
C ARG A 7 -0.50 30.69 -18.01
N HIS A 8 -1.76 30.31 -17.96
CA HIS A 8 -2.67 30.27 -19.10
C HIS A 8 -3.98 31.00 -18.79
N PRO A 9 -3.98 32.34 -18.61
CA PRO A 9 -5.16 33.09 -18.16
C PRO A 9 -6.38 32.99 -19.08
N ARG A 10 -6.16 32.63 -20.36
CA ARG A 10 -7.20 32.52 -21.39
C ARG A 10 -7.73 31.09 -21.59
N TYR A 11 -7.20 30.10 -20.88
CA TYR A 11 -7.70 28.73 -21.01
C TYR A 11 -9.07 28.58 -20.33
N SER A 12 -9.95 27.80 -20.96
CA SER A 12 -11.16 27.29 -20.31
C SER A 12 -10.81 26.38 -19.14
N ASP A 13 -11.73 26.18 -18.20
CA ASP A 13 -11.48 25.34 -17.03
C ASP A 13 -11.13 23.88 -17.42
N LYS A 14 -11.74 23.35 -18.49
CA LYS A 14 -11.39 22.02 -19.04
C LYS A 14 -9.95 21.96 -19.55
N GLN A 15 -9.47 23.01 -20.24
CA GLN A 15 -8.09 23.08 -20.70
C GLN A 15 -7.12 23.21 -19.52
N LEU A 16 -7.48 24.00 -18.51
CA LEU A 16 -6.69 24.14 -17.29
C LEU A 16 -6.58 22.81 -16.54
N GLU A 17 -7.66 22.02 -16.47
CA GLU A 17 -7.67 20.71 -15.81
C GLU A 17 -6.80 19.70 -16.56
N ALA A 18 -6.91 19.67 -17.88
CA ALA A 18 -6.08 18.81 -18.72
C ALA A 18 -4.58 19.14 -18.57
N GLU A 19 -4.20 20.42 -18.62
CA GLU A 19 -2.81 20.84 -18.49
C GLU A 19 -2.28 20.63 -17.06
N ALA A 20 -3.10 20.90 -16.04
CA ALA A 20 -2.73 20.66 -14.65
C ALA A 20 -2.51 19.17 -14.38
N THR A 21 -3.41 18.31 -14.87
CA THR A 21 -3.29 16.86 -14.75
C THR A 21 -2.01 16.37 -15.42
N LYS A 22 -1.80 16.74 -16.69
CA LYS A 22 -0.62 16.37 -17.46
C LYS A 22 0.67 16.77 -16.74
N ARG A 23 0.77 18.02 -16.29
CA ARG A 23 1.98 18.53 -15.65
C ARG A 23 2.21 17.91 -14.27
N PHE A 24 1.17 17.73 -13.48
CA PHE A 24 1.25 17.10 -12.17
C PHE A 24 1.69 15.64 -12.28
N GLU A 25 1.05 14.85 -13.16
CA GLU A 25 1.40 13.45 -13.36
C GLU A 25 2.82 13.28 -13.91
N ALA A 26 3.23 14.10 -14.88
CA ALA A 26 4.58 14.05 -15.44
C ALA A 26 5.66 14.39 -14.40
N THR A 27 5.46 15.47 -13.64
CA THR A 27 6.41 15.91 -12.61
C THR A 27 6.45 14.92 -11.44
N GLY A 28 5.29 14.42 -11.02
CA GLY A 28 5.18 13.41 -9.97
C GLY A 28 5.88 12.11 -10.35
N ARG A 29 5.69 11.64 -11.58
CA ARG A 29 6.41 10.48 -12.12
C ARG A 29 7.91 10.69 -12.10
N ASP A 30 8.40 11.82 -12.61
CA ASP A 30 9.84 12.11 -12.67
C ASP A 30 10.47 12.12 -11.27
N PHE A 31 9.83 12.81 -10.31
CA PHE A 31 10.31 12.87 -8.94
C PHE A 31 10.38 11.49 -8.27
N ILE A 32 9.30 10.71 -8.36
CA ILE A 32 9.23 9.36 -7.77
C ILE A 32 10.24 8.42 -8.44
N ALA A 33 10.30 8.40 -9.77
CA ALA A 33 11.21 7.52 -10.51
C ALA A 33 12.68 7.84 -10.19
N ARG A 34 13.06 9.13 -10.20
CA ARG A 34 14.43 9.55 -9.89
C ARG A 34 14.82 9.25 -8.45
N THR A 35 13.90 9.47 -7.51
CA THR A 35 14.15 9.16 -6.09
C THR A 35 14.42 7.68 -5.89
N LEU A 36 13.62 6.80 -6.50
CA LEU A 36 13.82 5.36 -6.43
C LEU A 36 15.15 4.93 -7.08
N ALA A 37 15.45 5.46 -8.27
CA ALA A 37 16.70 5.18 -8.96
C ALA A 37 17.93 5.62 -8.13
N LEU A 38 17.88 6.82 -7.55
CA LEU A 38 18.95 7.35 -6.70
C LEU A 38 19.12 6.52 -5.43
N ALA A 39 18.02 6.13 -4.77
CA ALA A 39 18.08 5.29 -3.57
C ALA A 39 18.76 3.93 -3.85
N ARG A 40 18.42 3.30 -4.99
CA ARG A 40 19.07 2.08 -5.47
C ARG A 40 20.55 2.29 -5.77
N GLN A 41 20.91 3.38 -6.43
CA GLN A 41 22.31 3.70 -6.73
C GLN A 41 23.13 3.89 -5.45
N LEU A 42 22.59 4.61 -4.46
CA LEU A 42 23.29 4.90 -3.21
C LEU A 42 23.36 3.69 -2.27
N ARG A 43 22.42 2.75 -2.37
CA ARG A 43 22.33 1.55 -1.51
C ARG A 43 21.96 0.33 -2.36
N PRO A 44 22.87 -0.17 -3.21
CA PRO A 44 22.58 -1.23 -4.18
C PRO A 44 22.32 -2.60 -3.56
N ARG A 45 22.66 -2.79 -2.27
CA ARG A 45 22.38 -4.03 -1.52
C ARG A 45 21.06 -4.00 -0.75
N ALA A 46 20.37 -2.85 -0.72
CA ALA A 46 19.06 -2.73 -0.11
C ALA A 46 17.97 -3.01 -1.16
N ALA A 47 16.82 -3.50 -0.69
CA ALA A 47 15.64 -3.66 -1.52
C ALA A 47 14.72 -2.45 -1.37
N TRP A 48 14.29 -1.88 -2.50
CA TRP A 48 13.57 -0.61 -2.54
C TRP A 48 12.15 -0.75 -3.09
N GLY A 49 11.26 0.09 -2.58
CA GLY A 49 9.87 0.19 -3.00
C GLY A 49 9.15 1.28 -2.22
N TYR A 50 8.03 1.76 -2.76
CA TYR A 50 7.22 2.78 -2.08
C TYR A 50 6.17 2.16 -1.17
N TYR A 51 6.11 2.67 0.06
CA TYR A 51 5.06 2.32 1.02
C TYR A 51 3.65 2.61 0.45
N ALA A 52 2.71 1.73 0.79
CA ALA A 52 1.29 1.71 0.46
C ALA A 52 0.91 1.34 -0.99
N PHE A 53 1.86 1.31 -1.93
CA PHE A 53 1.56 0.97 -3.33
C PHE A 53 1.58 -0.55 -3.59
N PRO A 54 0.71 -1.07 -4.49
CA PRO A 54 -0.39 -0.36 -5.16
C PRO A 54 -1.56 -0.06 -4.21
N TYR A 55 -2.32 0.98 -4.54
CA TYR A 55 -3.60 1.23 -3.89
C TYR A 55 -4.70 0.35 -4.49
N CYS A 56 -5.73 0.08 -3.68
CA CYS A 56 -6.88 -0.74 -4.06
C CYS A 56 -8.23 -0.08 -3.74
N PHE A 57 -8.27 0.69 -2.65
CA PHE A 57 -9.47 1.36 -2.12
C PHE A 57 -10.68 0.44 -1.87
N ASN A 58 -10.48 -0.88 -1.84
CA ASN A 58 -11.48 -1.86 -1.47
C ASN A 58 -12.00 -1.67 -0.03
N MET A 59 -13.15 -2.28 0.25
CA MET A 59 -13.84 -2.16 1.54
C MET A 59 -14.25 -0.73 1.92
N ASN A 60 -14.21 0.23 1.00
CA ASN A 60 -14.80 1.57 1.16
C ASN A 60 -16.15 1.66 0.45
N GLY A 61 -17.04 2.55 0.91
CA GLY A 61 -18.36 2.75 0.31
C GLY A 61 -19.15 1.44 0.23
N GLN A 62 -19.32 0.92 -0.99
CA GLN A 62 -20.02 -0.34 -1.32
C GLN A 62 -19.35 -1.63 -0.80
N LYS A 63 -18.18 -1.53 -0.17
CA LYS A 63 -17.45 -2.64 0.48
C LYS A 63 -17.18 -3.86 -0.43
N GLN A 64 -16.69 -3.61 -1.64
CA GLN A 64 -16.24 -4.68 -2.54
C GLN A 64 -14.88 -5.26 -2.11
N GLU A 65 -14.64 -6.55 -2.35
CA GLU A 65 -13.39 -7.24 -2.03
C GLU A 65 -12.27 -6.85 -2.99
N ASP A 66 -12.53 -6.94 -4.29
CA ASP A 66 -11.57 -6.59 -5.32
C ASP A 66 -11.41 -5.08 -5.50
N CYS A 67 -10.24 -4.67 -5.99
CA CYS A 67 -10.00 -3.30 -6.44
C CYS A 67 -10.83 -3.04 -7.70
N SER A 68 -11.40 -1.85 -7.82
CA SER A 68 -12.25 -1.53 -8.98
C SER A 68 -11.45 -1.59 -10.30
N PRO A 69 -12.10 -1.87 -11.45
CA PRO A 69 -11.42 -1.87 -12.75
C PRO A 69 -10.73 -0.53 -13.07
N GLU A 70 -11.26 0.58 -12.58
CA GLU A 70 -10.65 1.90 -12.70
C GLU A 70 -9.31 1.96 -11.96
N VAL A 71 -9.28 1.57 -10.68
CA VAL A 71 -8.05 1.55 -9.87
C VAL A 71 -7.01 0.60 -10.47
N GLN A 72 -7.44 -0.56 -10.99
CA GLN A 72 -6.52 -1.48 -11.68
C GLN A 72 -5.90 -0.84 -12.93
N ARG A 73 -6.68 -0.07 -13.72
CA ARG A 73 -6.15 0.68 -14.87
C ARG A 73 -5.20 1.80 -14.44
N GLU A 74 -5.45 2.46 -13.32
CA GLU A 74 -4.52 3.45 -12.76
C GLU A 74 -3.19 2.81 -12.33
N ASN A 75 -3.27 1.68 -11.62
CA ASN A 75 -2.10 0.89 -11.26
C ASN A 75 -1.31 0.42 -12.49
N ASP A 76 -2.00 0.04 -13.58
CA ASP A 76 -1.36 -0.30 -14.85
C ASP A 76 -0.64 0.91 -15.47
N ARG A 77 -1.19 2.13 -15.38
CA ARG A 77 -0.53 3.36 -15.87
C ARG A 77 0.74 3.72 -15.09
N ILE A 78 0.85 3.28 -13.84
CA ILE A 78 2.04 3.48 -13.01
C ILE A 78 2.95 2.24 -12.94
N GLN A 79 2.83 1.29 -13.89
CA GLN A 79 3.67 0.09 -13.93
C GLN A 79 5.18 0.40 -13.89
N TRP A 80 5.59 1.55 -14.43
CA TRP A 80 6.97 2.05 -14.35
C TRP A 80 7.52 2.16 -12.92
N MET A 81 6.67 2.38 -11.92
CA MET A 81 7.05 2.41 -10.50
C MET A 81 7.40 1.00 -10.00
N PHE A 82 6.59 0.01 -10.38
CA PHE A 82 6.79 -1.38 -9.99
C PHE A 82 7.96 -2.02 -10.75
N ASP A 83 8.15 -1.65 -12.02
CA ASP A 83 9.31 -2.08 -12.82
C ASP A 83 10.64 -1.58 -12.23
N GLY A 84 10.63 -0.45 -11.51
CA GLY A 84 11.80 0.09 -10.82
C GLY A 84 11.99 -0.39 -9.37
N SER A 85 11.07 -1.20 -8.84
CA SER A 85 11.05 -1.62 -7.44
C SER A 85 11.56 -3.05 -7.24
N ASP A 86 12.20 -3.34 -6.12
CA ASP A 86 12.56 -4.70 -5.70
C ASP A 86 11.44 -5.35 -4.88
N ILE A 87 10.64 -4.53 -4.20
CA ILE A 87 9.55 -4.95 -3.30
C ILE A 87 8.34 -4.03 -3.50
N ILE A 88 7.15 -4.62 -3.47
CA ILE A 88 5.85 -3.94 -3.46
C ILE A 88 5.28 -3.98 -2.05
N TYR A 89 4.88 -2.82 -1.54
CA TYR A 89 4.52 -2.62 -0.14
C TYR A 89 3.05 -2.20 0.04
N PRO A 90 2.07 -3.06 -0.25
CA PRO A 90 0.67 -2.71 -0.07
C PRO A 90 0.36 -2.52 1.43
N SER A 91 -0.38 -1.46 1.76
CA SER A 91 -0.88 -1.26 3.12
C SER A 91 -2.18 -2.03 3.33
N VAL A 92 -2.25 -2.88 4.34
CA VAL A 92 -3.43 -3.69 4.70
C VAL A 92 -3.99 -3.30 6.06
N TYR A 93 -3.89 -2.02 6.42
CA TYR A 93 -4.35 -1.55 7.72
C TYR A 93 -5.85 -1.75 7.90
N LEU A 94 -6.20 -2.36 9.03
CA LEU A 94 -7.56 -2.73 9.35
C LEU A 94 -8.31 -1.57 10.02
N ARG A 95 -9.64 -1.67 10.00
CA ARG A 95 -10.56 -0.75 10.68
C ARG A 95 -11.49 -1.56 11.59
N GLU A 96 -11.72 -1.06 12.79
CA GLU A 96 -12.56 -1.70 13.79
C GLU A 96 -14.00 -1.79 13.31
N LYS A 97 -14.50 -0.78 12.57
CA LYS A 97 -15.86 -0.77 12.03
C LYS A 97 -16.15 -1.84 10.96
N LEU A 98 -15.13 -2.50 10.42
CA LEU A 98 -15.32 -3.62 9.50
C LEU A 98 -15.57 -4.88 10.32
N SER A 99 -16.49 -5.73 9.86
CA SER A 99 -16.65 -7.06 10.45
C SER A 99 -15.38 -7.91 10.26
N PRO A 100 -15.14 -8.96 11.04
CA PRO A 100 -14.01 -9.87 10.83
C PRO A 100 -13.93 -10.34 9.37
N GLY A 101 -15.06 -10.80 8.80
CA GLY A 101 -15.17 -11.20 7.39
C GLY A 101 -14.77 -10.11 6.39
N GLU A 102 -15.16 -8.85 6.64
CA GLU A 102 -14.79 -7.71 5.77
C GLU A 102 -13.30 -7.37 5.86
N ARG A 103 -12.67 -7.56 7.03
CA ARG A 103 -11.22 -7.35 7.20
C ARG A 103 -10.41 -8.36 6.39
N VAL A 104 -10.86 -9.61 6.32
CA VAL A 104 -10.26 -10.65 5.47
C VAL A 104 -10.26 -10.23 4.01
N LYS A 105 -11.45 -9.83 3.54
CA LYS A 105 -11.67 -9.41 2.15
C LYS A 105 -10.85 -8.15 1.83
N LEU A 106 -10.71 -7.22 2.79
CA LEU A 106 -9.82 -6.07 2.65
C LEU A 106 -8.39 -6.53 2.34
N ILE A 107 -7.82 -7.40 3.16
CA ILE A 107 -6.44 -7.86 3.01
C ILE A 107 -6.32 -8.62 1.68
N ARG A 108 -7.20 -9.60 1.42
CA ARG A 108 -7.12 -10.45 0.23
C ARG A 108 -7.16 -9.64 -1.07
N GLY A 109 -8.08 -8.69 -1.21
CA GLY A 109 -8.15 -7.85 -2.40
C GLY A 109 -6.90 -7.00 -2.62
N ARG A 110 -6.34 -6.43 -1.55
CA ARG A 110 -5.11 -5.62 -1.63
C ARG A 110 -3.87 -6.45 -1.97
N VAL A 111 -3.74 -7.63 -1.39
CA VAL A 111 -2.62 -8.55 -1.70
C VAL A 111 -2.75 -9.06 -3.13
N ARG A 112 -3.94 -9.46 -3.56
CA ARG A 112 -4.21 -9.91 -4.94
C ARG A 112 -3.77 -8.87 -5.97
N GLU A 113 -4.08 -7.59 -5.73
CA GLU A 113 -3.66 -6.50 -6.62
C GLU A 113 -2.14 -6.27 -6.60
N ALA A 114 -1.51 -6.30 -5.43
CA ALA A 114 -0.06 -6.22 -5.32
C ALA A 114 0.65 -7.35 -6.07
N VAL A 115 0.15 -8.57 -5.93
CA VAL A 115 0.65 -9.74 -6.67
C VAL A 115 0.41 -9.58 -8.17
N ARG A 116 -0.75 -9.03 -8.59
CA ARG A 116 -1.07 -8.78 -10.00
C ARG A 116 -0.05 -7.84 -10.65
N VAL A 117 0.25 -6.70 -10.03
CA VAL A 117 1.22 -5.73 -10.57
C VAL A 117 2.67 -6.24 -10.48
N ALA A 118 3.02 -7.02 -9.44
CA ALA A 118 4.32 -7.68 -9.32
C ALA A 118 4.57 -8.68 -10.47
N LYS A 119 3.55 -9.48 -10.82
CA LYS A 119 3.64 -10.45 -11.93
C LYS A 119 3.82 -9.79 -13.29
N ARG A 120 3.26 -8.58 -13.46
CA ARG A 120 3.37 -7.77 -14.69
C ARG A 120 4.67 -6.98 -14.78
N ALA A 121 5.39 -6.83 -13.66
CA ALA A 121 6.61 -6.04 -13.64
C ALA A 121 7.68 -6.66 -14.54
N LYS A 122 8.25 -5.82 -15.41
CA LYS A 122 9.31 -6.22 -16.36
C LYS A 122 10.67 -5.87 -15.79
N THR A 123 11.00 -6.50 -14.68
CA THR A 123 12.32 -6.39 -14.06
C THR A 123 13.30 -7.33 -14.77
N GLY A 124 14.46 -6.82 -15.18
CA GLY A 124 15.45 -7.62 -15.93
C GLY A 124 16.15 -8.72 -15.12
N GLN A 125 16.00 -8.73 -13.78
CA GLN A 125 16.74 -9.63 -12.89
C GLN A 125 15.82 -10.54 -12.05
N ASP A 126 14.74 -10.04 -11.43
CA ASP A 126 13.76 -10.85 -10.69
C ASP A 126 12.47 -10.07 -10.45
N ARG A 127 11.30 -10.74 -10.43
CA ARG A 127 10.01 -10.09 -10.14
C ARG A 127 10.01 -9.48 -8.73
N PRO A 128 9.41 -8.28 -8.53
CA PRO A 128 9.31 -7.67 -7.22
C PRO A 128 8.59 -8.60 -6.22
N ARG A 129 9.11 -8.70 -5.00
CA ARG A 129 8.43 -9.44 -3.92
C ARG A 129 7.28 -8.61 -3.36
N VAL A 130 6.28 -9.26 -2.76
CA VAL A 130 5.21 -8.55 -2.04
C VAL A 130 5.47 -8.61 -0.53
N LEU A 131 5.47 -7.47 0.14
CA LEU A 131 5.65 -7.36 1.58
C LEU A 131 4.58 -6.42 2.15
N THR A 132 3.56 -6.98 2.79
CA THR A 132 2.40 -6.24 3.27
C THR A 132 2.72 -5.43 4.51
N TYR A 133 2.31 -4.16 4.53
CA TYR A 133 2.38 -3.33 5.72
C TYR A 133 1.11 -3.50 6.54
N ILE A 134 1.26 -3.91 7.80
CA ILE A 134 0.16 -4.00 8.76
C ILE A 134 0.44 -3.15 10.00
N ARG A 135 -0.61 -2.67 10.66
CA ARG A 135 -0.54 -2.04 11.98
C ARG A 135 -1.05 -3.00 13.03
N TYR A 136 -0.45 -2.98 14.22
CA TYR A 136 -0.95 -3.73 15.39
C TYR A 136 -2.23 -3.15 16.00
N VAL A 137 -2.73 -2.05 15.45
CA VAL A 137 -3.92 -1.35 15.92
C VAL A 137 -4.85 -1.04 14.75
N TYR A 138 -6.14 -0.95 15.03
CA TYR A 138 -7.11 -0.47 14.05
C TYR A 138 -6.85 1.00 13.70
N THR A 139 -7.02 1.33 12.43
CA THR A 139 -6.74 2.67 11.89
C THR A 139 -7.67 3.74 12.44
N ASP A 140 -8.92 3.38 12.71
CA ASP A 140 -10.02 4.25 13.13
C ASP A 140 -10.19 4.37 14.65
N SER A 141 -9.58 3.50 15.45
CA SER A 141 -9.71 3.55 16.93
C SER A 141 -8.42 3.40 17.72
N ILE A 142 -7.30 3.04 17.09
CA ILE A 142 -6.01 2.78 17.75
C ILE A 142 -6.07 1.65 18.80
N LYS A 143 -7.20 0.92 18.90
CA LYS A 143 -7.26 -0.31 19.70
C LYS A 143 -6.43 -1.41 19.05
N TYR A 144 -5.79 -2.23 19.87
CA TYR A 144 -5.00 -3.38 19.40
C TYR A 144 -5.87 -4.35 18.59
N LEU A 145 -5.27 -4.94 17.55
CA LEU A 145 -5.89 -6.06 16.85
C LEU A 145 -6.08 -7.23 17.83
N THR A 146 -7.16 -7.98 17.66
CA THR A 146 -7.51 -9.14 18.50
C THR A 146 -7.46 -10.42 17.67
N GLU A 147 -7.27 -11.60 18.26
CA GLU A 147 -7.36 -12.89 17.55
C GLU A 147 -8.69 -13.05 16.77
N VAL A 148 -9.79 -12.61 17.40
CA VAL A 148 -11.16 -12.62 16.82
C VAL A 148 -11.30 -11.69 15.61
N SER A 149 -10.28 -10.87 15.30
CA SER A 149 -10.31 -9.99 14.15
C SER A 149 -10.13 -10.70 12.80
N GLY A 150 -9.90 -12.02 12.80
CA GLY A 150 -9.58 -12.83 11.60
C GLY A 150 -8.15 -12.64 11.11
N ALA A 151 -7.53 -11.53 11.53
CA ALA A 151 -6.19 -11.14 11.16
C ALA A 151 -5.18 -12.30 11.37
N GLY A 152 -5.06 -12.88 12.56
CA GLY A 152 -4.02 -13.88 12.85
C GLY A 152 -4.01 -15.10 11.92
N SER A 153 -5.16 -15.77 11.74
CA SER A 153 -5.26 -16.99 10.93
C SER A 153 -5.18 -16.73 9.42
N GLU A 154 -5.79 -15.66 8.93
CA GLU A 154 -5.85 -15.37 7.49
C GLU A 154 -4.63 -14.62 6.99
N ILE A 155 -4.00 -13.79 7.84
CA ILE A 155 -2.66 -13.26 7.57
C ILE A 155 -1.65 -14.40 7.47
N SER A 156 -1.76 -15.39 8.36
CA SER A 156 -0.94 -16.61 8.30
C SER A 156 -1.21 -17.45 7.06
N GLU A 157 -2.46 -17.51 6.57
CA GLU A 157 -2.82 -18.20 5.33
C GLU A 157 -2.34 -17.44 4.08
N LEU A 158 -2.50 -16.12 4.04
CA LEU A 158 -2.01 -15.25 2.95
C LEU A 158 -0.49 -15.26 2.87
N ALA A 159 0.19 -15.27 4.02
CA ALA A 159 1.65 -15.41 4.09
C ALA A 159 2.13 -16.76 3.57
N ARG A 160 1.33 -17.83 3.74
CA ARG A 160 1.62 -19.17 3.24
C ARG A 160 1.33 -19.34 1.74
N ARG A 161 0.27 -18.72 1.21
CA ARG A 161 -0.23 -18.99 -0.16
C ARG A 161 0.24 -18.01 -1.24
N GLU A 162 0.52 -16.74 -0.92
CA GLU A 162 0.69 -15.70 -1.95
C GLU A 162 2.08 -15.03 -2.01
N PHE A 163 3.12 -15.62 -1.41
CA PHE A 163 4.47 -15.05 -1.33
C PHE A 163 4.53 -13.66 -0.65
N ALA A 164 3.51 -13.30 0.13
CA ALA A 164 3.44 -12.04 0.85
C ALA A 164 4.00 -12.20 2.26
N LYS A 165 5.16 -11.58 2.55
CA LYS A 165 5.63 -11.46 3.94
C LYS A 165 4.95 -10.26 4.61
N LEU A 166 4.99 -10.18 5.94
CA LEU A 166 4.42 -9.06 6.70
C LEU A 166 5.50 -8.16 7.28
N HIS A 167 5.26 -6.87 7.22
CA HIS A 167 6.01 -5.85 7.91
C HIS A 167 5.05 -5.11 8.85
N ALA A 168 5.14 -5.43 10.12
CA ALA A 168 4.24 -4.88 11.12
C ALA A 168 4.82 -3.59 11.70
N ILE A 169 3.98 -2.56 11.78
CA ILE A 169 4.38 -1.21 12.22
C ILE A 169 3.50 -0.68 13.35
N CYS A 170 4.10 0.18 14.16
CA CYS A 170 3.45 0.88 15.25
C CYS A 170 3.91 2.34 15.20
N SER A 171 2.98 3.28 15.21
CA SER A 171 3.31 4.71 15.32
C SER A 171 3.79 5.05 16.73
N ARG A 172 4.43 6.20 16.94
CA ARG A 172 4.84 6.65 18.29
C ARG A 172 3.69 6.61 19.30
N GLY A 173 2.48 6.99 18.88
CA GLY A 173 1.28 6.95 19.74
C GLY A 173 0.82 5.55 20.10
N CYS A 174 1.10 4.54 19.27
CA CYS A 174 0.83 3.14 19.60
C CYS A 174 1.80 2.62 20.69
N LEU A 175 3.02 3.19 20.78
CA LEU A 175 4.00 2.92 21.84
C LEU A 175 3.81 3.74 23.13
N ALA A 176 2.85 4.66 23.16
CA ALA A 176 2.60 5.50 24.32
C ALA A 176 1.78 4.73 25.38
N GLY A 177 2.45 4.16 26.39
CA GLY A 177 1.81 3.55 27.56
C GLY A 177 2.67 2.49 28.26
N GLY A 178 2.61 2.42 29.60
CA GLY A 178 3.50 1.57 30.40
C GLY A 178 3.43 0.05 30.15
N ASN A 179 2.41 -0.45 29.44
CA ASN A 179 2.20 -1.87 29.16
C ASN A 179 2.24 -2.23 27.66
N VAL A 180 2.66 -1.31 26.78
CA VAL A 180 2.65 -1.54 25.33
C VAL A 180 3.60 -2.66 24.90
N LEU A 181 4.84 -2.65 25.41
CA LEU A 181 5.83 -3.69 25.09
C LEU A 181 5.33 -5.09 25.46
N ARG A 182 4.63 -5.22 26.58
CA ARG A 182 4.06 -6.50 27.04
C ARG A 182 2.89 -6.97 26.16
N LYS A 183 2.05 -6.03 25.68
CA LYS A 183 0.98 -6.32 24.72
C LYS A 183 1.52 -6.69 23.33
N LEU A 184 2.52 -5.96 22.85
CA LEU A 184 3.20 -6.27 21.59
C LEU A 184 3.91 -7.62 21.66
N HIS A 185 4.59 -7.92 22.77
CA HIS A 185 5.20 -9.24 23.01
C HIS A 185 4.18 -10.36 22.93
N GLY A 186 3.06 -10.25 23.66
CA GLY A 186 1.97 -11.23 23.59
C GLY A 186 1.37 -11.39 22.19
N MET A 187 1.21 -10.31 21.42
CA MET A 187 0.76 -10.41 20.03
C MET A 187 1.78 -11.09 19.12
N VAL A 188 3.07 -10.81 19.28
CA VAL A 188 4.13 -11.41 18.47
C VAL A 188 4.27 -12.90 18.78
N GLU A 189 4.22 -13.30 20.05
CA GLU A 189 4.38 -14.70 20.47
C GLU A 189 3.14 -15.59 20.23
N HIS A 190 1.93 -15.02 20.25
CA HIS A 190 0.70 -15.82 20.17
C HIS A 190 -0.10 -15.67 18.87
N GLN A 191 0.15 -14.62 18.06
CA GLN A 191 -0.72 -14.30 16.91
C GLN A 191 0.00 -14.21 15.55
N LEU A 192 1.34 -14.13 15.53
CA LEU A 192 2.12 -13.88 14.31
C LEU A 192 3.14 -14.99 13.97
N THR A 193 3.23 -16.03 14.79
CA THR A 193 3.97 -17.28 14.54
C THR A 193 3.01 -18.40 14.16
#